data_AF-A0A7R9B3D4-F1
#
_entry.id   AF-A0A7R9B3D4-F1
#
_cell.length_a   1.000
_cell.length_b   1.000
_cell.length_c   1.000
_cell.angle_alpha   90.00
_cell.angle_beta   90.00
_cell.angle_gamma   90.00
#
_symmetry.space_group_name_H-M   'P 1'
#
loop_
_entity.id
_entity.type
_entity.pdbx_description
1 polymer ?
#
loop_
_entity_poly.entity_id
_entity_poly.type
_entity_poly.pdbx_seq_one_letter_code
_entity_poly.pdbx_strand_id
1 'polypeptide(L)'
;MMIADTVQLDRKKDYSNKTKSLIPTVMRNSHSKSKGKFGMTLRQLLDKVADTKSVGVKLDFNGINVFRRSIKVLQDMRAKLKFPLWLNAVTDNMVDKYIDEFLSLCTHNFPKATISIGMLHKGQRLKSGEGYSAKLVTQMKDTLIRNNVTQTVAFPVPFYIAANSVDTLPALKNVQGITDTVVLRDFIPPPGPPLPLRAVEQLPDSSPSRRRFWKQLAPHQHPKLGSSAQ
;
A
#
# COMPACT_ATOMS: atom_id res chain seq x y z
N MET A 1 -1.60 -0.15 -14.05
CA MET A 1 -0.30 -0.75 -13.66
C MET A 1 -0.56 -1.90 -12.71
N MET A 2 -0.07 -3.12 -12.99
CA MET A 2 -0.26 -4.29 -12.12
C MET A 2 0.98 -4.52 -11.25
N ILE A 3 0.80 -4.72 -9.95
CA ILE A 3 1.88 -5.09 -9.01
C ILE A 3 1.91 -6.61 -8.93
N ALA A 4 3.08 -7.21 -9.15
CA ALA A 4 3.25 -8.66 -9.05
C ALA A 4 3.34 -9.11 -7.59
N ASP A 5 4.04 -8.32 -6.75
CA ASP A 5 4.35 -8.69 -5.38
C ASP A 5 4.46 -7.48 -4.44
N THR A 6 3.96 -7.65 -3.22
CA THR A 6 4.23 -6.77 -2.07
C THR A 6 5.18 -7.49 -1.12
N VAL A 7 6.25 -6.83 -0.69
CA VAL A 7 7.29 -7.40 0.16
C VAL A 7 7.51 -6.51 1.37
N GLN A 8 7.34 -7.07 2.56
CA GLN A 8 7.60 -6.38 3.81
C GLN A 8 9.07 -6.49 4.22
N LEU A 9 9.67 -5.36 4.56
CA LEU A 9 11.06 -5.20 4.94
C LEU A 9 11.20 -4.80 6.41
N ASP A 10 12.12 -5.45 7.10
CA ASP A 10 12.52 -5.11 8.47
C ASP A 10 14.05 -5.21 8.62
N ARG A 11 14.56 -4.91 9.80
CA ARG A 11 15.99 -4.95 10.13
C ARG A 11 16.36 -6.32 10.65
N LYS A 12 17.47 -6.86 10.16
CA LYS A 12 18.15 -7.99 10.79
C LYS A 12 19.61 -7.61 11.06
N LYS A 13 20.17 -8.09 12.18
CA LYS A 13 21.60 -8.02 12.44
C LYS A 13 22.32 -8.89 11.41
N ASP A 14 23.26 -8.30 10.68
CA ASP A 14 24.20 -9.03 9.86
C ASP A 14 25.38 -9.48 10.74
N TYR A 15 25.57 -10.80 10.82
CA TYR A 15 26.67 -11.42 11.56
C TYR A 15 27.82 -11.83 10.63
N SER A 16 27.68 -11.65 9.32
CA SER A 16 28.73 -12.00 8.34
C SER A 16 29.79 -10.91 8.19
N ASN A 17 29.52 -9.70 8.66
CA ASN A 17 30.44 -8.57 8.61
C ASN A 17 30.92 -8.21 10.04
N LYS A 18 32.24 -7.97 10.21
CA LYS A 18 32.85 -7.67 11.53
C LYS A 18 32.27 -6.41 12.18
N THR A 19 31.65 -5.54 11.40
CA THR A 19 30.79 -4.45 11.87
C THR A 19 29.35 -4.98 11.98
N LYS A 20 28.79 -4.99 13.20
CA LYS A 20 27.39 -5.38 13.48
C LYS A 20 26.40 -4.43 12.79
N SER A 21 26.26 -4.53 11.48
CA SER A 21 25.41 -3.66 10.67
C SER A 21 24.00 -4.24 10.56
N LEU A 22 22.98 -3.39 10.60
CA LEU A 22 21.59 -3.79 10.37
C LEU A 22 21.29 -3.68 8.87
N ILE A 23 20.83 -4.78 8.25
CA ILE A 23 20.51 -4.86 6.82
C ILE A 23 18.98 -5.00 6.63
N PRO A 24 18.38 -4.27 5.66
CA PRO A 24 16.99 -4.49 5.25
C PRO A 24 16.80 -5.92 4.74
N THR A 25 15.90 -6.66 5.38
CA THR A 25 15.67 -8.09 5.17
C THR A 25 14.18 -8.34 4.95
N VAL A 26 13.86 -9.29 4.07
CA VAL A 26 12.47 -9.71 3.77
C VAL A 26 11.90 -10.56 4.91
N MET A 27 10.77 -10.12 5.47
CA MET A 27 10.16 -10.74 6.66
C MET A 27 8.93 -11.64 6.40
N ARG A 28 8.55 -11.86 5.12
CA ARG A 28 7.33 -12.53 4.59
C ARG A 28 6.28 -11.54 4.09
N ASN A 29 5.53 -11.99 3.08
CA ASN A 29 4.15 -11.60 2.84
C ASN A 29 3.31 -12.89 2.93
N SER A 30 2.25 -12.89 3.74
CA SER A 30 1.32 -14.02 3.88
C SER A 30 0.42 -14.25 2.64
N HIS A 31 0.46 -13.34 1.66
CA HIS A 31 -0.40 -13.34 0.48
C HIS A 31 0.35 -13.37 -0.87
N SER A 32 1.68 -13.45 -0.86
CA SER A 32 2.49 -13.46 -2.09
C SER A 32 2.72 -14.89 -2.59
N LYS A 33 2.53 -15.10 -3.91
CA LYS A 33 2.96 -16.33 -4.60
C LYS A 33 4.47 -16.35 -4.87
N SER A 34 5.17 -15.22 -4.73
CA SER A 34 6.63 -15.21 -4.82
C SER A 34 7.23 -15.78 -3.55
N LYS A 35 8.07 -16.80 -3.73
CA LYS A 35 8.84 -17.46 -2.67
C LYS A 35 9.97 -16.55 -2.19
N GLY A 36 9.65 -15.37 -1.67
CA GLY A 36 10.57 -14.58 -0.87
C GLY A 36 10.96 -15.42 0.35
N LYS A 37 12.09 -16.14 0.27
CA LYS A 37 12.58 -16.95 1.38
C LYS A 37 12.89 -16.00 2.55
N PHE A 38 12.22 -16.20 3.68
CA PHE A 38 12.44 -15.44 4.90
C PHE A 38 13.94 -15.34 5.21
N GLY A 39 14.44 -14.14 5.51
CA GLY A 39 15.86 -13.91 5.78
C GLY A 39 16.72 -13.52 4.58
N MET A 40 16.15 -13.39 3.39
CA MET A 40 16.82 -12.80 2.21
C MET A 40 17.00 -11.29 2.37
N THR A 41 18.14 -10.76 1.94
CA THR A 41 18.38 -9.30 1.95
C THR A 41 17.60 -8.60 0.83
N LEU A 42 17.39 -7.29 0.96
CA LEU A 42 16.76 -6.49 -0.09
C LEU A 42 17.50 -6.61 -1.44
N ARG A 43 18.84 -6.61 -1.44
CA ARG A 43 19.61 -6.75 -2.68
C ARG A 43 19.33 -8.08 -3.38
N GLN A 44 19.40 -9.17 -2.63
CA GLN A 44 19.12 -10.52 -3.15
C GLN A 44 17.70 -10.64 -3.71
N LEU A 45 16.72 -10.01 -3.06
CA LEU A 45 15.36 -9.94 -3.58
C LEU A 45 15.34 -9.20 -4.92
N LEU A 46 15.92 -8.01 -4.99
CA LEU A 46 15.90 -7.17 -6.19
C LEU A 46 16.64 -7.83 -7.37
N ASP A 47 17.75 -8.51 -7.14
CA ASP A 47 18.45 -9.28 -8.18
C ASP A 47 17.52 -10.39 -8.73
N LYS A 48 16.85 -11.16 -7.86
CA LYS A 48 15.88 -12.20 -8.29
C LYS A 48 14.68 -11.63 -9.06
N VAL A 49 14.18 -10.47 -8.63
CA VAL A 49 13.02 -9.83 -9.26
C VAL A 49 13.41 -9.20 -10.61
N ALA A 50 14.64 -8.71 -10.74
CA ALA A 50 15.17 -8.21 -12.01
C ALA A 50 15.25 -9.30 -13.08
N ASP A 51 15.59 -10.54 -12.69
CA ASP A 51 15.71 -11.67 -13.61
C ASP A 51 14.36 -12.20 -14.11
N THR A 52 13.24 -11.89 -13.44
CA THR A 52 11.96 -12.58 -13.63
C THR A 52 10.96 -11.88 -14.58
N LYS A 53 11.37 -10.88 -15.37
CA LYS A 53 10.45 -10.04 -16.19
C LYS A 53 9.20 -9.59 -15.41
N SER A 54 9.37 -9.31 -14.12
CA SER A 54 8.23 -9.04 -13.22
C SER A 54 7.53 -7.72 -13.54
N VAL A 55 6.25 -7.64 -13.17
CA VAL A 55 5.34 -6.52 -13.48
C VAL A 55 5.58 -5.29 -12.58
N GLY A 56 6.38 -5.43 -11.51
CA GLY A 56 6.72 -4.39 -10.54
C GLY A 56 6.81 -4.92 -9.09
N VAL A 57 7.53 -4.21 -8.23
CA VAL A 57 7.68 -4.56 -6.80
C VAL A 57 7.15 -3.45 -5.90
N LYS A 58 6.38 -3.83 -4.88
CA LYS A 58 5.98 -2.94 -3.78
C LYS A 58 6.75 -3.27 -2.52
N LEU A 59 7.55 -2.32 -2.05
CA LEU A 59 8.35 -2.45 -0.83
C LEU A 59 7.62 -1.77 0.33
N ASP A 60 7.31 -2.55 1.36
CA ASP A 60 6.65 -2.09 2.56
C ASP A 60 7.66 -1.99 3.71
N PHE A 61 7.95 -0.77 4.16
CA PHE A 61 9.01 -0.52 5.13
C PHE A 61 8.44 -0.46 6.54
N ASN A 62 8.99 -1.28 7.45
CA ASN A 62 8.69 -1.20 8.88
C ASN A 62 9.44 -0.02 9.54
N GLY A 63 9.07 1.21 9.17
CA GLY A 63 9.58 2.45 9.72
C GLY A 63 10.81 3.06 9.00
N ILE A 64 11.10 4.32 9.32
CA ILE A 64 11.99 5.18 8.51
C ILE A 64 13.42 4.71 8.47
N ASN A 65 13.90 4.11 9.56
CA ASN A 65 15.26 3.62 9.64
C ASN A 65 15.50 2.42 8.71
N VAL A 66 14.46 1.61 8.43
CA VAL A 66 14.54 0.55 7.40
C VAL A 66 14.62 1.20 6.03
N PHE A 67 13.80 2.22 5.79
CA PHE A 67 13.80 2.94 4.51
C PHE A 67 15.15 3.62 4.23
N ARG A 68 15.67 4.43 5.16
CA ARG A 68 16.98 5.09 5.05
C ARG A 68 18.10 4.11 4.68
N ARG A 69 18.14 2.94 5.30
CA ARG A 69 19.14 1.89 5.02
C ARG A 69 18.92 1.21 3.67
N SER A 70 17.68 1.18 3.20
CA SER A 70 17.33 0.66 1.87
C SER A 70 17.74 1.60 0.74
N ILE A 71 17.89 2.91 0.99
CA ILE A 71 18.16 3.91 -0.06
C ILE A 71 19.40 3.55 -0.87
N LYS A 72 20.53 3.30 -0.20
CA LYS A 72 21.78 2.95 -0.89
C LYS A 72 21.64 1.70 -1.74
N VAL A 73 20.98 0.67 -1.22
CA VAL A 73 20.74 -0.58 -1.95
C VAL A 73 19.89 -0.34 -3.19
N LEU A 74 18.82 0.47 -3.07
CA LEU A 74 17.93 0.79 -4.19
C LEU A 74 18.64 1.66 -5.26
N GLN A 75 19.47 2.61 -4.83
CA GLN A 75 20.29 3.43 -5.74
C GLN A 75 21.30 2.59 -6.50
N ASP A 76 22.05 1.72 -5.81
CA ASP A 76 23.04 0.83 -6.42
C ASP A 76 22.38 -0.15 -7.43
N MET A 77 21.11 -0.51 -7.18
CA MET A 77 20.35 -1.41 -8.04
C MET A 77 19.59 -0.70 -9.16
N ARG A 78 19.54 0.64 -9.18
CA ARG A 78 18.66 1.43 -10.05
C ARG A 78 18.78 1.08 -11.53
N ALA A 79 19.98 0.80 -12.02
CA ALA A 79 20.22 0.42 -13.43
C ALA A 79 19.62 -0.95 -13.80
N LYS A 80 19.49 -1.86 -12.81
CA LYS A 80 18.89 -3.19 -12.99
C LYS A 80 17.38 -3.19 -12.81
N LEU A 81 16.83 -2.21 -12.08
CA LEU A 81 15.39 -2.08 -11.83
C LEU A 81 14.68 -1.50 -13.07
N LYS A 82 14.43 -2.35 -14.08
CA LYS A 82 13.66 -1.99 -15.28
C LYS A 82 12.14 -2.10 -15.10
N PHE A 83 11.67 -2.37 -13.88
CA PHE A 83 10.27 -2.55 -13.54
C PHE A 83 9.78 -1.43 -12.60
N PRO A 84 8.46 -1.20 -12.53
CA PRO A 84 7.90 -0.21 -11.61
C PRO A 84 8.23 -0.51 -10.15
N LEU A 85 8.76 0.49 -9.44
CA LEU A 85 9.05 0.44 -8.01
C LEU A 85 7.97 1.21 -7.24
N TRP A 86 7.37 0.55 -6.27
CA TRP A 86 6.43 1.16 -5.32
C TRP A 86 7.05 1.22 -3.94
N LEU A 87 7.05 2.40 -3.34
CA LEU A 87 7.57 2.64 -1.99
C LEU A 87 6.39 2.88 -1.07
N ASN A 88 6.13 1.95 -0.15
CA ASN A 88 4.98 1.99 0.74
C ASN A 88 5.36 2.47 2.14
N ALA A 89 4.61 3.45 2.65
CA ALA A 89 4.61 3.84 4.05
C ALA A 89 3.18 3.78 4.59
N VAL A 90 3.05 3.29 5.83
CA VAL A 90 1.80 3.33 6.57
C VAL A 90 1.99 4.25 7.76
N THR A 91 1.05 5.17 7.96
CA THR A 91 1.02 6.08 9.11
C THR A 91 -0.34 6.08 9.77
N ASP A 92 -0.41 6.47 11.05
CA ASP A 92 -1.65 6.81 11.73
C ASP A 92 -1.96 8.31 11.73
N ASN A 93 -0.99 9.13 11.31
CA ASN A 93 -1.07 10.57 11.26
C ASN A 93 -0.30 11.14 10.05
N MET A 94 -1.01 11.87 9.17
CA MET A 94 -0.40 12.51 7.99
C MET A 94 0.47 13.73 8.34
N VAL A 95 0.38 14.23 9.57
CA VAL A 95 1.20 15.34 10.07
C VAL A 95 2.39 14.80 10.91
N ASP A 96 2.71 13.51 10.80
CA ASP A 96 3.87 12.93 11.47
C ASP A 96 5.17 13.24 10.69
N LYS A 97 6.22 13.61 11.45
CA LYS A 97 7.60 13.74 11.00
C LYS A 97 8.09 12.50 10.24
N TYR A 98 7.60 11.31 10.61
CA TYR A 98 7.87 10.06 9.89
C TYR A 98 7.51 10.17 8.39
N ILE A 99 6.30 10.65 8.09
CA ILE A 99 5.81 10.74 6.70
C ILE A 99 6.56 11.80 5.92
N ASP A 100 6.89 12.93 6.55
CA ASP A 100 7.64 14.00 5.88
C ASP A 100 9.01 13.56 5.47
N GLU A 101 9.69 12.88 6.39
CA GLU A 101 11.00 12.37 6.07
C GLU A 101 10.94 11.29 5.00
N PHE A 102 9.96 10.38 5.08
CA PHE A 102 9.75 9.37 4.03
C PHE A 102 9.54 10.02 2.67
N LEU A 103 8.64 11.01 2.59
CA LEU A 103 8.31 11.73 1.36
C LEU A 103 9.51 12.50 0.82
N SER A 104 10.20 13.28 1.65
CA SER A 104 11.42 14.01 1.27
C SER A 104 12.50 13.08 0.70
N LEU A 105 12.71 11.92 1.32
CA LEU A 105 13.66 10.93 0.82
C LEU A 105 13.18 10.29 -0.48
N CYS A 106 11.88 10.04 -0.66
CA CYS A 106 11.31 9.55 -1.92
C CYS A 106 11.49 10.57 -3.05
N THR A 107 11.17 11.85 -2.82
CA THR A 107 11.24 12.88 -3.85
C THR A 107 12.68 13.10 -4.33
N HIS A 108 13.64 13.09 -3.41
CA HIS A 108 15.05 13.29 -3.73
C HIS A 108 15.68 12.07 -4.42
N ASN A 109 15.42 10.86 -3.92
CA ASN A 109 16.17 9.67 -4.35
C ASN A 109 15.46 8.84 -5.43
N PHE A 110 14.13 8.92 -5.51
CA PHE A 110 13.31 8.02 -6.33
C PHE A 110 12.21 8.77 -7.12
N PRO A 111 12.55 9.76 -7.96
CA PRO A 111 11.56 10.59 -8.65
C PRO A 111 10.69 9.85 -9.67
N LYS A 112 11.01 8.59 -10.00
CA LYS A 112 10.23 7.74 -10.92
C LYS A 112 9.45 6.62 -10.20
N ALA A 113 9.57 6.51 -8.88
CA ALA A 113 8.84 5.49 -8.12
C ALA A 113 7.40 5.94 -7.86
N THR A 114 6.48 4.98 -7.74
CA THR A 114 5.14 5.26 -7.22
C THR A 114 5.20 5.29 -5.70
N ILE A 115 4.76 6.39 -5.10
CA ILE A 115 4.70 6.54 -3.64
C ILE A 115 3.36 5.99 -3.17
N SER A 116 3.35 4.97 -2.31
CA SER A 116 2.14 4.41 -1.74
C SER A 116 2.00 4.82 -0.27
N ILE A 117 0.97 5.58 0.08
CA ILE A 117 0.77 6.05 1.47
C ILE A 117 -0.53 5.51 2.02
N GLY A 118 -0.41 4.49 2.86
CA GLY A 118 -1.52 3.99 3.66
C GLY A 118 -1.72 4.83 4.91
N MET A 119 -2.96 5.07 5.27
CA MET A 119 -3.29 5.78 6.48
C MET A 119 -4.27 4.95 7.33
N LEU A 120 -3.91 4.74 8.59
CA LEU A 120 -4.66 3.95 9.58
C LEU A 120 -4.88 4.81 10.83
N HIS A 121 -6.01 5.48 10.96
CA HIS A 121 -6.26 6.40 12.08
C HIS A 121 -5.98 5.79 13.48
N LYS A 122 -5.16 6.41 14.32
CA LYS A 122 -4.97 6.06 15.77
C LYS A 122 -4.59 4.61 16.11
N GLY A 123 -3.86 3.90 15.26
CA GLY A 123 -3.52 2.48 15.53
C GLY A 123 -4.72 1.53 15.64
N GLN A 124 -5.94 2.04 15.43
CA GLN A 124 -7.18 1.31 15.36
C GLN A 124 -7.74 1.55 13.96
N ARG A 125 -7.84 0.48 13.19
CA ARG A 125 -8.69 0.41 11.99
C ARG A 125 -9.94 1.25 12.26
N LEU A 126 -10.20 2.28 11.43
CA LEU A 126 -11.39 3.15 11.58
C LEU A 126 -12.59 2.26 11.95
N LYS A 127 -13.39 2.69 12.92
CA LYS A 127 -14.49 1.85 13.39
C LYS A 127 -15.40 1.51 12.21
N SER A 128 -16.05 0.35 12.27
CA SER A 128 -17.04 -0.01 11.25
C SER A 128 -18.08 1.12 11.14
N GLY A 129 -18.24 1.68 9.94
CA GLY A 129 -19.09 2.86 9.68
C GLY A 129 -18.36 4.20 9.53
N GLU A 130 -17.07 4.27 9.89
CA GLU A 130 -16.26 5.48 9.68
C GLU A 130 -15.60 5.48 8.30
N GLY A 131 -15.50 6.66 7.70
CA GLY A 131 -14.78 6.96 6.48
C GLY A 131 -13.76 8.08 6.68
N TYR A 132 -12.99 8.40 5.66
CA TYR A 132 -12.14 9.58 5.66
C TYR A 132 -13.01 10.84 5.60
N SER A 133 -12.87 11.68 6.62
CA SER A 133 -13.49 13.00 6.62
C SER A 133 -12.81 13.93 5.60
N ALA A 134 -13.52 14.98 5.20
CA ALA A 134 -12.96 16.01 4.31
C ALA A 134 -11.66 16.62 4.89
N LYS A 135 -11.63 16.87 6.21
CA LYS A 135 -10.42 17.34 6.93
C LYS A 135 -9.23 16.41 6.71
N LEU A 136 -9.46 15.11 6.80
CA LEU A 136 -8.41 14.11 6.67
C LEU A 136 -7.89 14.02 5.23
N VAL A 137 -8.79 14.09 4.25
CA VAL A 137 -8.41 14.18 2.83
C VAL A 137 -7.60 15.45 2.56
N THR A 138 -7.98 16.60 3.11
CA THR A 138 -7.20 17.83 3.01
C THR A 138 -5.81 17.66 3.61
N GLN A 139 -5.69 17.06 4.81
CA GLN A 139 -4.38 16.77 5.42
C GLN A 139 -3.50 15.87 4.54
N MET A 140 -4.09 14.88 3.85
CA MET A 140 -3.33 14.09 2.88
C MET A 140 -2.79 14.95 1.74
N LYS A 141 -3.63 15.81 1.16
CA LYS A 141 -3.22 16.70 0.06
C LYS A 141 -2.12 17.66 0.49
N ASP A 142 -2.33 18.35 1.61
CA ASP A 142 -1.38 19.33 2.16
C ASP A 142 -0.03 18.67 2.44
N THR A 143 -0.04 17.41 2.89
CA THR A 143 1.17 16.63 3.13
C THR A 143 1.95 16.33 1.87
N LEU A 144 1.28 16.06 0.75
CA LEU A 144 1.95 15.87 -0.53
C LEU A 144 2.52 17.18 -1.06
N ILE A 145 1.74 18.27 -0.97
CA ILE A 145 2.14 19.60 -1.45
C ILE A 145 3.36 20.11 -0.67
N ARG A 146 3.32 20.09 0.66
CA ARG A 146 4.42 20.61 1.49
C ARG A 146 5.73 19.81 1.37
N ASN A 147 5.65 18.56 0.92
CA ASN A 147 6.81 17.72 0.65
C ASN A 147 7.24 17.73 -0.83
N ASN A 148 6.65 18.61 -1.65
CA ASN A 148 6.96 18.77 -3.08
C ASN A 148 6.86 17.45 -3.86
N VAL A 149 5.86 16.63 -3.53
CA VAL A 149 5.62 15.35 -4.21
C VAL A 149 5.12 15.61 -5.61
N THR A 150 5.86 15.11 -6.61
CA THR A 150 5.49 15.18 -8.03
C THR A 150 5.28 13.81 -8.65
N GLN A 151 5.70 12.74 -7.95
CA GLN A 151 5.57 11.36 -8.40
C GLN A 151 4.11 10.92 -8.47
N THR A 152 3.84 9.81 -9.14
CA THR A 152 2.55 9.11 -8.98
C THR A 152 2.35 8.71 -7.52
N VAL A 153 1.18 9.00 -6.96
CA VAL A 153 0.80 8.64 -5.59
C VAL A 153 -0.32 7.61 -5.61
N ALA A 154 -0.18 6.59 -4.78
CA ALA A 154 -1.21 5.59 -4.55
C ALA A 154 -1.68 5.59 -3.10
N PHE A 155 -2.98 5.74 -2.87
CA PHE A 155 -3.60 5.64 -1.56
C PHE A 155 -4.24 4.26 -1.39
N PRO A 156 -3.60 3.30 -0.71
CA PRO A 156 -4.26 2.07 -0.28
C PRO A 156 -5.27 2.43 0.81
N VAL A 157 -6.56 2.32 0.47
CA VAL A 157 -7.68 2.58 1.35
C VAL A 157 -8.38 1.25 1.63
N PRO A 158 -8.46 0.81 2.89
CA PRO A 158 -9.24 -0.35 3.25
C PRO A 158 -10.67 -0.26 2.74
N PHE A 159 -11.19 -1.34 2.19
CA PHE A 159 -12.49 -1.33 1.50
C PHE A 159 -13.64 -0.76 2.33
N TYR A 160 -13.74 -1.12 3.62
CA TYR A 160 -14.78 -0.59 4.53
C TYR A 160 -14.68 0.93 4.71
N ILE A 161 -13.46 1.48 4.72
CA ILE A 161 -13.25 2.93 4.78
C ILE A 161 -13.66 3.55 3.45
N ALA A 162 -13.22 2.97 2.33
CA ALA A 162 -13.54 3.49 1.01
C ALA A 162 -15.05 3.59 0.76
N ALA A 163 -15.82 2.61 1.22
CA ALA A 163 -17.27 2.60 1.11
C ALA A 163 -17.95 3.73 1.90
N ASN A 164 -17.37 4.16 3.02
CA ASN A 164 -17.87 5.29 3.82
C ASN A 164 -17.23 6.63 3.42
N SER A 165 -16.41 6.65 2.37
CA SER A 165 -15.64 7.82 1.93
C SER A 165 -15.90 8.16 0.46
N VAL A 166 -17.04 7.73 -0.09
CA VAL A 166 -17.38 7.90 -1.51
C VAL A 166 -17.42 9.37 -1.93
N ASP A 167 -17.84 10.26 -1.03
CA ASP A 167 -17.93 11.69 -1.29
C ASP A 167 -16.61 12.43 -1.10
N THR A 168 -15.70 11.89 -0.27
CA THR A 168 -14.46 12.60 0.12
C THR A 168 -13.24 12.13 -0.66
N LEU A 169 -13.10 10.83 -0.95
CA LEU A 169 -11.95 10.28 -1.68
C LEU A 169 -11.74 10.86 -3.10
N PRO A 170 -12.78 11.21 -3.88
CA PRO A 170 -12.57 11.81 -5.20
C PRO A 170 -11.70 13.08 -5.16
N ALA A 171 -11.71 13.82 -4.05
CA ALA A 171 -10.91 15.04 -3.90
C ALA A 171 -9.39 14.79 -3.89
N LEU A 172 -8.94 13.53 -3.70
CA LEU A 172 -7.53 13.15 -3.82
C LEU A 172 -7.03 13.12 -5.27
N LYS A 173 -7.91 13.00 -6.28
CA LYS A 173 -7.49 12.92 -7.69
C LYS A 173 -6.94 14.24 -8.26
N ASN A 174 -7.18 15.35 -7.57
CA ASN A 174 -6.90 16.71 -8.06
C ASN A 174 -5.86 17.42 -7.18
N VAL A 175 -4.73 16.76 -6.87
CA VAL A 175 -3.61 17.43 -6.21
C VAL A 175 -2.69 18.01 -7.28
N GLN A 176 -2.51 19.32 -7.26
CA GLN A 176 -1.65 20.02 -8.22
C GLN A 176 -0.20 19.54 -8.14
N GLY A 177 0.43 19.35 -9.30
CA GLY A 177 1.84 18.95 -9.40
C GLY A 177 2.10 17.44 -9.27
N ILE A 178 1.09 16.64 -8.94
CA ILE A 178 1.19 15.18 -8.87
C ILE A 178 0.93 14.58 -10.24
N THR A 179 1.83 13.69 -10.69
CA THR A 179 1.75 13.05 -12.01
C THR A 179 0.45 12.25 -12.20
N ASP A 180 0.05 11.47 -11.19
CA ASP A 180 -1.20 10.71 -11.18
C ASP A 180 -1.56 10.29 -9.74
N THR A 181 -2.85 10.08 -9.46
CA THR A 181 -3.34 9.58 -8.16
C THR A 181 -4.21 8.34 -8.33
N VAL A 182 -3.78 7.25 -7.69
CA VAL A 182 -4.49 5.96 -7.70
C VAL A 182 -5.04 5.65 -6.31
N VAL A 183 -6.36 5.53 -6.18
CA VAL A 183 -6.98 5.03 -4.94
C VAL A 183 -7.16 3.52 -5.07
N LEU A 184 -6.34 2.76 -4.34
CA LEU A 184 -6.41 1.30 -4.31
C LEU A 184 -7.35 0.86 -3.20
N ARG A 185 -8.44 0.19 -3.56
CA ARG A 185 -9.39 -0.38 -2.60
C ARG A 185 -8.87 -1.74 -2.13
N ASP A 186 -8.03 -1.74 -1.10
CA ASP A 186 -7.48 -2.97 -0.53
C ASP A 186 -8.54 -3.63 0.35
N PHE A 187 -8.89 -4.88 0.03
CA PHE A 187 -9.79 -5.67 0.88
C PHE A 187 -9.02 -6.21 2.08
N ILE A 188 -9.11 -5.49 3.18
CA ILE A 188 -8.80 -6.03 4.50
C ILE A 188 -10.16 -6.25 5.16
N PRO A 189 -10.64 -7.51 5.31
CA PRO A 189 -11.93 -7.76 5.96
C PRO A 189 -11.89 -7.14 7.37
N PRO A 190 -12.92 -6.38 7.77
CA PRO A 190 -12.95 -5.81 9.11
C PRO A 190 -12.85 -6.93 10.16
N PRO A 191 -12.18 -6.72 11.30
CA PRO A 191 -12.39 -7.56 12.47
C PRO A 191 -13.73 -7.11 13.06
N GLY A 192 -14.81 -7.86 12.80
CA GLY A 192 -16.15 -7.46 13.24
C GLY A 192 -17.25 -7.91 12.28
N PRO A 193 -18.50 -7.42 12.47
CA PRO A 193 -19.64 -7.85 11.68
C PRO A 193 -19.46 -7.54 10.18
N PRO A 194 -20.19 -8.24 9.30
CA PRO A 194 -20.07 -8.09 7.85
C PRO A 194 -20.19 -6.63 7.41
N LEU A 195 -19.49 -6.29 6.33
CA LEU A 195 -19.62 -5.00 5.65
C LEU A 195 -21.10 -4.65 5.38
N PRO A 196 -21.48 -3.37 5.41
CA PRO A 196 -22.81 -2.96 4.96
C PRO A 196 -23.03 -3.37 3.49
N LEU A 197 -24.20 -3.94 3.18
CA LEU A 197 -24.53 -4.48 1.85
C LEU A 197 -24.25 -3.49 0.71
N ARG A 198 -24.62 -2.21 0.92
CA ARG A 198 -24.41 -1.10 -0.03
C ARG A 198 -22.96 -0.89 -0.44
N ALA A 199 -22.01 -1.16 0.46
CA ALA A 199 -20.58 -1.05 0.15
C ALA A 199 -20.21 -2.09 -0.92
N VAL A 200 -20.66 -3.33 -0.73
CA VAL A 200 -20.30 -4.49 -1.54
C VAL A 200 -20.94 -4.44 -2.92
N GLU A 201 -22.15 -3.88 -3.03
CA GLU A 201 -22.83 -3.68 -4.32
C GLU A 201 -22.05 -2.76 -5.26
N GLN A 202 -21.25 -1.83 -4.73
CA GLN A 202 -20.39 -0.94 -5.53
C GLN A 202 -19.09 -1.59 -6.02
N LEU A 203 -18.82 -2.85 -5.66
CA LEU A 203 -17.69 -3.61 -6.20
C LEU A 203 -18.05 -4.23 -7.54
N PRO A 204 -17.13 -4.29 -8.52
CA PRO A 204 -17.31 -5.09 -9.72
C PRO A 204 -17.62 -6.55 -9.37
N ASP A 205 -18.48 -7.22 -10.15
CA ASP A 205 -18.82 -8.65 -9.95
C ASP A 205 -17.57 -9.55 -9.98
N SER A 206 -16.58 -9.15 -10.77
CA SER A 206 -15.29 -9.82 -10.87
C SER A 206 -14.40 -9.66 -9.63
N SER A 207 -14.76 -8.80 -8.68
CA SER A 207 -13.98 -8.52 -7.47
C SER A 207 -13.84 -9.77 -6.59
N PRO A 208 -12.61 -10.25 -6.32
CA PRO A 208 -12.38 -11.31 -5.35
C PRO A 208 -12.95 -10.97 -3.96
N SER A 209 -13.00 -9.68 -3.63
CA SER A 209 -13.52 -9.12 -2.38
C SER A 209 -15.04 -9.24 -2.27
N ARG A 210 -15.76 -8.94 -3.36
CA ARG A 210 -17.23 -9.15 -3.47
C ARG A 210 -17.56 -10.63 -3.30
N ARG A 211 -16.83 -11.52 -3.99
CA ARG A 211 -16.98 -12.97 -3.85
C ARG A 211 -16.72 -13.49 -2.43
N ARG A 212 -15.69 -12.96 -1.75
CA ARG A 212 -15.37 -13.35 -0.35
C ARG A 212 -16.43 -12.87 0.64
N PHE A 213 -16.96 -11.67 0.46
CA PHE A 213 -18.05 -11.16 1.30
C PHE A 213 -19.29 -12.07 1.20
N TRP A 214 -19.72 -12.41 -0.02
CA TRP A 214 -20.87 -13.29 -0.21
C TRP A 214 -20.66 -14.68 0.39
N LYS A 215 -19.43 -15.20 0.40
CA LYS A 215 -19.11 -16.48 1.06
C LYS A 215 -19.18 -16.45 2.60
N GLN A 216 -19.18 -15.28 3.22
CA GLN A 216 -19.23 -15.12 4.68
C GLN A 216 -20.65 -14.90 5.22
N LEU A 217 -21.62 -14.63 4.34
CA LEU A 217 -23.02 -14.49 4.71
C LEU A 217 -23.68 -15.87 4.78
N ALA A 218 -24.63 -16.03 5.69
CA ALA A 218 -25.44 -17.25 5.72
C ALA A 218 -26.31 -17.33 4.44
N PRO A 219 -26.66 -18.52 3.92
CA PRO A 219 -27.40 -18.67 2.66
C PRO A 219 -28.68 -17.82 2.57
N HIS A 220 -29.37 -17.60 3.68
CA HIS A 220 -30.59 -16.80 3.77
C HIS A 220 -30.36 -15.28 3.72
N GLN A 221 -29.10 -14.82 3.83
CA GLN A 221 -28.69 -13.42 3.76
C GLN A 221 -28.17 -13.03 2.37
N HIS A 222 -28.09 -13.98 1.43
CA HIS A 222 -27.87 -13.64 0.03
C HIS A 222 -29.13 -12.94 -0.51
N PRO A 223 -29.00 -11.82 -1.24
CA PRO A 223 -30.09 -11.33 -2.05
C PRO A 223 -30.54 -12.48 -2.94
N LYS A 224 -31.85 -12.72 -3.01
CA LYS A 224 -32.40 -13.54 -4.08
C LYS A 224 -31.94 -12.88 -5.37
N LEU A 225 -30.90 -13.41 -6.01
CA LEU A 225 -30.51 -13.03 -7.35
C LEU A 225 -31.78 -13.22 -8.17
N GLY A 226 -32.40 -12.10 -8.54
CA GLY A 226 -33.59 -12.12 -9.35
C GLY A 226 -33.28 -12.98 -10.56
N SER A 227 -34.11 -14.00 -10.76
CA SER A 227 -34.13 -14.79 -11.98
C SER A 227 -34.48 -13.86 -13.14
N SER A 228 -33.49 -13.18 -13.69
CA SER A 228 -33.53 -12.73 -15.08
C SER A 228 -32.94 -13.86 -15.92
N ALA A 229 -33.74 -14.93 -16.01
CA ALA A 229 -33.75 -15.82 -17.15
C ALA A 229 -34.99 -15.46 -17.95
N GLN A 230 -34.80 -14.65 -18.99
CA GLN A 230 -35.38 -14.76 -20.32
C GLN A 230 -34.74 -13.68 -21.20
#